data_AF-A0AAD5LK21-F1
#
_entry.id   AF-A0AAD5LK21-F1
#
_cell.length_a   1.000
_cell.length_b   1.000
_cell.length_c   1.000
_cell.angle_alpha   90.00
_cell.angle_beta   90.00
_cell.angle_gamma   90.00
#
_symmetry.space_group_name_H-M   'P 1'
#
loop_
_entity.id
_entity.type
_entity.pdbx_description
1 polymer ?
#
loop_
_entity_poly.entity_id
_entity_poly.type
_entity_poly.pdbx_seq_one_letter_code
_entity_poly.pdbx_strand_id
1 'polypeptide(L)'
;MTTTTTTVSQAPVATVTTTASSLELADELELEELQRMVGDDSNGDVAATTTMTIVTEEQRADDNTDAAVWHDMRPTARSYVDEDGHTGPRQPLGRQISAALPGFDVTLGEVTYESAFRLIQQAAEAERGGDPLRAVDLYVSAGKILISVGRNEQDPLLRQGIQEKALEVSNRAEQLNDWYSSVQEKIRWESLPPQLRIQKTDVPRVQESWHGRRPPFNQGDEFTHMRYTAVTTKDPYHFTDEGFTLRVHQLQRKIRTFITVTMYNEEGPELKGTLTGIARNLAYMAEVWGEHAWENVAVAIVSDGRTKASASCLDYLTSLGAFDEEIMTVTSAGVDVQMHLFESTVQFMRDDNFEAFYPPIQIIYALKEHNGGKLNSHLWFFNAFSEQLLPTYTVLVDVGTIPGPDSIFRLVRSMDRNPQIGGVAGEIAVEQPNYFNPVIAAQHFEYKISNIMDKSLESVFGFISVLPGAFSAYRYEAIRAEKGAGPLPEYFRSLTTSTKDLGPFKGNMYLAEDRILCFELLARKKQRIS
;
A
#
# COMPACT_ATOMS: atom_id res chain seq x y z
N MET A 1 9.95 14.70 92.47
CA MET A 1 10.59 14.74 91.14
C MET A 1 9.49 14.43 90.12
N THR A 2 8.57 15.35 89.81
CA THR A 2 8.68 16.40 88.75
C THR A 2 8.93 15.76 87.38
N THR A 3 7.96 15.48 86.49
CA THR A 3 6.67 16.11 86.11
C THR A 3 6.81 17.26 85.10
N THR A 4 6.31 17.02 83.88
CA THR A 4 5.85 17.96 82.82
C THR A 4 5.36 17.02 81.68
N THR A 5 4.11 16.95 81.19
CA THR A 5 2.98 17.92 81.04
C THR A 5 3.38 19.18 80.26
N THR A 6 2.65 19.70 79.28
CA THR A 6 1.30 19.43 78.71
C THR A 6 1.44 19.53 77.16
N THR A 7 0.46 19.42 76.24
CA THR A 7 -1.02 19.56 76.23
C THR A 7 -1.62 18.79 75.04
N VAL A 8 -2.93 18.57 75.02
CA VAL A 8 -3.74 18.25 73.81
C VAL A 8 -4.82 19.31 73.67
N SER A 9 -5.17 19.71 72.45
CA SER A 9 -6.30 20.58 72.12
C SER A 9 -7.24 19.87 71.14
N GLN A 10 -8.55 20.04 71.30
CA GLN A 10 -9.59 19.34 70.54
C GLN A 10 -10.33 20.25 69.53
N ALA A 11 -10.94 19.59 68.55
CA ALA A 11 -12.10 20.01 67.75
C ALA A 11 -11.88 21.07 66.64
N PRO A 12 -12.77 21.13 65.61
CA PRO A 12 -14.01 20.35 65.41
C PRO A 12 -14.05 19.47 64.14
N VAL A 13 -15.01 18.54 64.14
CA VAL A 13 -15.48 17.84 62.93
C VAL A 13 -16.37 18.79 62.13
N ALA A 14 -16.09 18.93 60.83
CA ALA A 14 -16.92 19.70 59.90
C ALA A 14 -17.78 18.76 59.04
N THR A 15 -19.07 18.67 59.37
CA THR A 15 -20.07 18.01 58.53
C THR A 15 -20.39 18.91 57.35
N VAL A 16 -20.03 18.51 56.13
CA VAL A 16 -20.45 19.22 54.90
C VAL A 16 -21.67 18.54 54.31
N THR A 17 -22.82 19.17 54.47
CA THR A 17 -24.07 18.78 53.84
C THR A 17 -24.09 19.33 52.41
N THR A 18 -23.90 18.48 51.39
CA THR A 18 -24.13 18.87 49.99
C THR A 18 -25.58 18.61 49.61
N THR A 19 -26.29 19.68 49.27
CA THR A 19 -27.65 19.66 48.74
C THR A 19 -27.67 19.08 47.33
N ALA A 20 -28.58 18.14 47.06
CA ALA A 20 -28.80 17.63 45.72
C ALA A 20 -29.43 18.69 44.80
N SER A 21 -28.91 18.81 43.58
CA SER A 21 -29.62 19.46 42.47
C SER A 21 -29.18 18.90 41.11
N SER A 22 -30.18 18.66 40.24
CA SER A 22 -30.07 18.68 38.77
C SER A 22 -29.17 17.64 38.07
N LEU A 23 -29.14 16.39 38.52
CA LEU A 23 -28.52 15.28 37.77
C LEU A 23 -29.35 13.98 37.64
N GLU A 24 -30.49 13.85 38.32
CA GLU A 24 -31.33 12.63 38.33
C GLU A 24 -32.47 12.61 37.28
N LEU A 25 -32.43 13.51 36.28
CA LEU A 25 -33.52 13.69 35.29
C LEU A 25 -33.15 13.24 33.86
N ALA A 26 -32.01 12.57 33.68
CA ALA A 26 -31.54 12.05 32.39
C ALA A 26 -31.74 10.53 32.22
N ASP A 27 -31.63 9.74 33.29
CA ASP A 27 -31.61 8.27 33.21
C ASP A 27 -33.00 7.62 33.00
N GLU A 28 -34.11 8.27 33.39
CA GLU A 28 -35.45 7.67 33.26
C GLU A 28 -35.96 7.58 31.81
N LEU A 29 -35.47 8.42 30.90
CA LEU A 29 -35.91 8.42 29.50
C LEU A 29 -35.26 7.30 28.66
N GLU A 30 -34.01 6.90 28.96
CA GLU A 30 -33.34 5.83 28.21
C GLU A 30 -33.85 4.42 28.59
N LEU A 31 -34.34 4.22 29.83
CA LEU A 31 -34.91 2.95 30.25
C LEU A 31 -36.26 2.61 29.59
N GLU A 32 -37.12 3.60 29.31
CA GLU A 32 -38.39 3.35 28.62
C GLU A 32 -38.21 2.98 27.13
N GLU A 33 -37.18 3.50 26.45
CA GLU A 33 -36.88 3.10 25.07
C GLU A 33 -36.27 1.69 25.01
N LEU A 34 -35.38 1.34 25.94
CA LEU A 34 -34.83 -0.02 26.04
C LEU A 34 -35.91 -1.07 26.33
N GLN A 35 -36.91 -0.76 27.16
CA GLN A 35 -38.02 -1.68 27.42
C GLN A 35 -38.99 -1.83 26.23
N ARG A 36 -39.07 -0.84 25.31
CA ARG A 36 -39.80 -1.00 24.04
C ARG A 36 -39.08 -1.89 23.02
N MET A 37 -37.76 -2.08 23.11
CA MET A 37 -36.98 -2.86 22.14
C MET A 37 -36.89 -4.36 22.44
N VAL A 38 -37.44 -4.83 23.58
CA VAL A 38 -37.37 -6.24 24.03
C VAL A 38 -38.78 -6.90 24.06
N GLY A 39 -39.78 -6.23 23.50
CA GLY A 39 -41.17 -6.70 23.48
C GLY A 39 -41.56 -7.49 22.23
N ASP A 40 -41.99 -8.73 22.46
CA ASP A 40 -42.83 -9.57 21.58
C ASP A 40 -42.18 -10.22 20.34
N ASP A 41 -41.72 -11.47 20.52
CA ASP A 41 -42.30 -12.57 19.74
C ASP A 41 -42.10 -13.90 20.51
N SER A 42 -43.19 -14.49 20.98
CA SER A 42 -43.17 -15.78 21.68
C SER A 42 -44.20 -16.75 21.11
N ASN A 43 -43.73 -17.78 20.39
CA ASN A 43 -44.40 -19.08 20.25
C ASN A 43 -43.55 -20.04 19.39
N GLY A 44 -43.22 -21.23 19.93
CA GLY A 44 -42.57 -22.28 19.14
C GLY A 44 -41.67 -23.23 19.94
N ASP A 45 -42.25 -24.07 20.79
CA ASP A 45 -41.54 -25.19 21.42
C ASP A 45 -40.99 -26.17 20.37
N VAL A 46 -39.65 -26.33 20.30
CA VAL A 46 -39.01 -27.59 19.91
C VAL A 46 -37.76 -27.80 20.77
N ALA A 47 -37.81 -28.79 21.65
CA ALA A 47 -36.65 -29.19 22.44
C ALA A 47 -35.59 -29.87 21.54
N ALA A 48 -34.39 -29.28 21.46
CA ALA A 48 -33.22 -29.91 20.86
C ALA A 48 -32.09 -29.98 21.89
N THR A 49 -31.80 -31.19 22.38
CA THR A 49 -30.69 -31.44 23.30
C THR A 49 -29.36 -31.39 22.54
N THR A 50 -28.75 -30.21 22.46
CA THR A 50 -27.41 -30.06 21.87
C THR A 50 -26.37 -30.70 22.79
N THR A 51 -25.87 -31.88 22.40
CA THR A 51 -24.74 -32.53 23.08
C THR A 51 -23.46 -31.73 22.78
N MET A 52 -22.88 -31.09 23.79
CA MET A 52 -21.56 -30.46 23.67
C MET A 52 -20.50 -31.52 23.37
N THR A 53 -19.82 -31.38 22.23
CA THR A 53 -18.59 -32.12 21.95
C THR A 53 -17.42 -31.17 22.16
N ILE A 54 -16.76 -31.29 23.30
CA ILE A 54 -15.50 -30.57 23.58
C ILE A 54 -14.39 -31.31 22.84
N VAL A 55 -13.82 -30.69 21.81
CA VAL A 55 -12.65 -31.24 21.10
C VAL A 55 -11.38 -30.67 21.71
N THR A 56 -10.90 -31.29 22.79
CA THR A 56 -9.50 -31.15 23.23
C THR A 56 -8.63 -32.06 22.36
N GLU A 57 -8.07 -31.53 21.28
CA GLU A 57 -7.29 -32.31 20.30
C GLU A 57 -5.85 -32.56 20.80
N GLU A 58 -5.72 -33.41 21.83
CA GLU A 58 -4.44 -34.03 22.22
C GLU A 58 -4.43 -35.52 21.83
N GLN A 59 -4.72 -35.81 20.56
CA GLN A 59 -4.56 -37.14 19.97
C GLN A 59 -3.91 -37.04 18.59
N ARG A 60 -2.82 -37.81 18.39
CA ARG A 60 -2.35 -38.16 17.05
C ARG A 60 -3.40 -39.06 16.40
N ALA A 61 -4.16 -38.51 15.47
CA ALA A 61 -5.03 -39.26 14.58
C ALA A 61 -4.42 -39.27 13.18
N ASP A 62 -4.07 -40.46 12.69
CA ASP A 62 -3.78 -40.70 11.28
C ASP A 62 -5.09 -40.59 10.50
N ASP A 63 -5.34 -39.45 9.84
CA ASP A 63 -6.48 -39.31 8.92
C ASP A 63 -5.99 -38.75 7.56
N ASN A 64 -5.58 -39.67 6.70
CA ASN A 64 -5.00 -39.40 5.37
C ASN A 64 -6.10 -39.15 4.31
N THR A 65 -7.14 -38.39 4.70
CA THR A 65 -8.31 -38.05 3.87
C THR A 65 -8.40 -36.55 3.56
N ASP A 66 -7.60 -35.71 4.23
CA ASP A 66 -7.67 -34.24 4.19
C ASP A 66 -6.96 -33.59 2.97
N ALA A 67 -6.81 -34.30 1.85
CA ALA A 67 -6.51 -33.72 0.54
C ALA A 67 -7.76 -33.04 -0.07
N ALA A 68 -8.43 -32.22 0.75
CA ALA A 68 -9.68 -31.57 0.40
C ALA A 68 -9.49 -30.65 -0.81
N VAL A 69 -10.23 -30.95 -1.88
CA VAL A 69 -10.18 -30.18 -3.13
C VAL A 69 -10.51 -28.73 -2.84
N TRP A 70 -9.57 -27.82 -3.13
CA TRP A 70 -9.81 -26.39 -2.98
C TRP A 70 -10.95 -25.96 -3.91
N HIS A 71 -12.06 -25.52 -3.33
CA HIS A 71 -13.14 -24.88 -4.04
C HIS A 71 -12.84 -23.39 -4.19
N ASP A 72 -12.75 -22.92 -5.45
CA ASP A 72 -12.45 -21.53 -5.79
C ASP A 72 -13.64 -20.61 -5.42
N MET A 73 -13.66 -20.19 -4.16
CA MET A 73 -14.67 -19.31 -3.53
C MET A 73 -14.35 -17.81 -3.72
N ARG A 74 -13.45 -17.44 -4.64
CA ARG A 74 -13.02 -16.03 -4.77
C ARG A 74 -14.16 -15.17 -5.33
N PRO A 75 -14.34 -13.92 -4.84
CA PRO A 75 -15.41 -13.04 -5.30
C PRO A 75 -15.24 -12.69 -6.78
N THR A 76 -16.33 -12.58 -7.52
CA THR A 76 -16.30 -12.11 -8.91
C THR A 76 -16.03 -10.62 -8.99
N ALA A 77 -15.11 -10.19 -9.87
CA ALA A 77 -14.77 -8.79 -10.05
C ALA A 77 -15.95 -7.97 -10.62
N ARG A 78 -16.64 -7.19 -9.75
CA ARG A 78 -17.44 -5.98 -10.05
C ARG A 78 -18.20 -5.46 -8.81
N SER A 79 -17.88 -4.25 -8.33
CA SER A 79 -18.86 -3.19 -7.97
C SER A 79 -18.19 -1.97 -7.30
N TYR A 80 -17.39 -1.22 -8.07
CA TYR A 80 -16.86 0.09 -7.67
C TYR A 80 -16.90 1.07 -8.86
N VAL A 81 -18.05 1.14 -9.53
CA VAL A 81 -18.33 2.17 -10.55
C VAL A 81 -19.81 2.54 -10.41
N ASP A 82 -20.09 3.79 -10.05
CA ASP A 82 -21.38 4.40 -10.34
C ASP A 82 -21.40 4.75 -11.84
N GLU A 83 -22.38 4.24 -12.58
CA GLU A 83 -22.51 4.47 -14.02
C GLU A 83 -23.06 5.87 -14.35
N ASP A 84 -22.23 6.91 -14.25
CA ASP A 84 -22.52 8.21 -14.86
C ASP A 84 -22.04 8.24 -16.33
N GLY A 85 -22.88 7.69 -17.21
CA GLY A 85 -22.59 7.62 -18.64
C GLY A 85 -22.73 8.97 -19.38
N HIS A 86 -21.70 9.37 -20.12
CA HIS A 86 -21.79 10.37 -21.22
C HIS A 86 -20.76 10.06 -22.33
N THR A 87 -21.07 9.11 -23.22
CA THR A 87 -20.22 8.78 -24.38
C THR A 87 -20.70 9.49 -25.66
N GLY A 88 -20.09 10.64 -25.96
CA GLY A 88 -20.23 11.32 -27.25
C GLY A 88 -19.10 10.92 -28.22
N PRO A 89 -19.37 10.51 -29.47
CA PRO A 89 -18.32 10.08 -30.40
C PRO A 89 -17.55 11.29 -30.95
N ARG A 90 -16.32 11.51 -30.46
CA ARG A 90 -15.38 12.44 -31.09
C ARG A 90 -14.66 11.75 -32.24
N GLN A 91 -14.94 12.20 -33.47
CA GLN A 91 -14.26 11.72 -34.67
C GLN A 91 -12.76 12.06 -34.63
N PRO A 92 -11.88 11.21 -35.18
CA PRO A 92 -10.46 11.50 -35.28
C PRO A 92 -10.23 12.63 -36.29
N LEU A 93 -9.76 13.80 -35.83
CA LEU A 93 -9.26 14.83 -36.73
C LEU A 93 -8.00 14.33 -37.44
N GLY A 94 -7.98 14.54 -38.76
CA GLY A 94 -6.98 13.97 -39.65
C GLY A 94 -5.55 14.44 -39.35
N ARG A 95 -4.63 13.48 -39.42
CA ARG A 95 -3.17 13.65 -39.33
C ARG A 95 -2.67 14.66 -40.38
N GLN A 96 -2.50 15.93 -40.00
CA GLN A 96 -1.66 16.86 -40.77
C GLN A 96 -0.20 16.66 -40.38
N ILE A 97 0.52 15.95 -41.23
CA ILE A 97 1.98 16.00 -41.24
C ILE A 97 2.33 17.42 -41.69
N SER A 98 2.87 18.24 -40.77
CA SER A 98 3.37 19.56 -41.14
C SER A 98 4.58 19.37 -42.05
N ALA A 99 4.38 19.55 -43.34
CA ALA A 99 5.47 19.73 -44.29
C ALA A 99 6.25 20.99 -43.89
N ALA A 100 7.57 20.97 -44.08
CA ALA A 100 8.40 22.15 -43.85
C ALA A 100 7.78 23.37 -44.52
N LEU A 101 7.44 24.39 -43.72
CA LEU A 101 6.86 25.62 -44.24
C LEU A 101 7.84 26.24 -45.25
N PRO A 102 7.40 26.51 -46.49
CA PRO A 102 8.28 27.04 -47.52
C PRO A 102 8.81 28.40 -47.08
N GLY A 103 10.12 28.60 -47.29
CA GLY A 103 10.90 29.61 -46.59
C GLY A 103 10.33 31.03 -46.67
N PHE A 104 10.28 31.70 -45.51
CA PHE A 104 10.27 33.15 -45.47
C PHE A 104 11.66 33.63 -45.87
N ASP A 105 11.86 33.84 -47.17
CA ASP A 105 13.16 34.24 -47.71
C ASP A 105 13.48 35.67 -47.24
N VAL A 106 14.54 35.81 -46.42
CA VAL A 106 15.04 37.11 -45.96
C VAL A 106 15.96 37.68 -47.04
N THR A 107 15.41 37.87 -48.23
CA THR A 107 15.99 38.68 -49.30
C THR A 107 15.05 39.84 -49.62
N LEU A 108 15.62 41.04 -49.83
CA LEU A 108 14.92 42.30 -50.15
C LEU A 108 14.23 43.07 -48.99
N GLY A 109 14.61 42.81 -47.72
CA GLY A 109 14.40 43.76 -46.62
C GLY A 109 15.64 44.60 -46.33
N GLU A 110 15.51 45.90 -46.08
CA GLU A 110 16.65 46.73 -45.64
C GLU A 110 17.20 46.22 -44.30
N VAL A 111 18.50 45.88 -44.28
CA VAL A 111 19.21 45.36 -43.10
C VAL A 111 19.54 46.53 -42.16
N THR A 112 18.55 46.93 -41.36
CA THR A 112 18.56 48.13 -40.52
C THR A 112 18.11 47.82 -39.10
N TYR A 113 18.43 48.68 -38.14
CA TYR A 113 17.92 48.54 -36.76
C TYR A 113 16.39 48.57 -36.70
N GLU A 114 15.74 49.43 -37.49
CA GLU A 114 14.28 49.52 -37.54
C GLU A 114 13.62 48.21 -37.97
N SER A 115 14.17 47.50 -38.95
CA SER A 115 13.61 46.22 -39.38
C SER A 115 13.68 45.17 -38.27
N ALA A 116 14.80 45.10 -37.54
CA ALA A 116 14.94 44.21 -36.39
C ALA A 116 13.95 44.54 -35.27
N PHE A 117 13.79 45.82 -34.90
CA PHE A 117 12.84 46.21 -33.85
C PHE A 117 11.37 45.95 -34.23
N ARG A 118 11.00 46.11 -35.52
CA ARG A 118 9.66 45.71 -36.00
C ARG A 118 9.43 44.21 -35.87
N LEU A 119 10.43 43.37 -36.17
CA LEU A 119 10.33 41.92 -35.99
C LEU A 119 10.25 41.52 -34.51
N ILE A 120 10.99 42.18 -33.61
CA ILE A 120 10.89 41.98 -32.15
C ILE A 120 9.48 42.32 -31.64
N GLN A 121 8.89 43.42 -32.14
CA GLN A 121 7.53 43.79 -31.78
C GLN A 121 6.50 42.75 -32.29
N GLN A 122 6.62 42.31 -33.54
CA GLN A 122 5.76 41.27 -34.10
C GLN A 122 5.91 39.93 -33.38
N ALA A 123 7.12 39.57 -32.94
CA ALA A 123 7.38 38.39 -32.13
C ALA A 123 6.65 38.47 -30.77
N ALA A 124 6.74 39.62 -30.08
CA ALA A 124 6.04 39.86 -28.82
C ALA A 124 4.51 39.95 -28.99
N GLU A 125 4.00 40.28 -30.17
CA GLU A 125 2.57 40.21 -30.51
C GLU A 125 2.13 38.76 -30.81
N ALA A 126 2.93 37.98 -31.54
CA ALA A 126 2.68 36.55 -31.77
C ALA A 126 2.73 35.73 -30.46
N GLU A 127 3.69 36.01 -29.57
CA GLU A 127 3.82 35.36 -28.27
C GLU A 127 2.57 35.62 -27.40
N ARG A 128 2.13 36.90 -27.31
CA ARG A 128 0.88 37.28 -26.62
C ARG A 128 -0.38 36.74 -27.31
N GLY A 129 -0.33 36.51 -28.61
CA GLY A 129 -1.40 35.91 -29.40
C GLY A 129 -1.50 34.38 -29.29
N GLY A 130 -0.55 33.72 -28.59
CA GLY A 130 -0.54 32.27 -28.43
C GLY A 130 0.06 31.50 -29.62
N ASP A 131 0.86 32.16 -30.47
CA ASP A 131 1.59 31.55 -31.59
C ASP A 131 3.11 31.53 -31.30
N PRO A 132 3.59 30.60 -30.44
CA PRO A 132 4.97 30.59 -29.97
C PRO A 132 5.97 30.20 -31.07
N LEU A 133 5.59 29.33 -32.01
CA LEU A 133 6.47 28.94 -33.12
C LEU A 133 6.80 30.14 -34.01
N ARG A 134 5.76 30.90 -34.40
CA ARG A 134 5.96 32.14 -35.16
C ARG A 134 6.76 33.20 -34.38
N ALA A 135 6.54 33.29 -33.07
CA ALA A 135 7.31 34.20 -32.23
C ALA A 135 8.81 33.81 -32.19
N VAL A 136 9.14 32.51 -32.06
CA VAL A 136 10.52 31.99 -32.15
C VAL A 136 11.15 32.37 -33.49
N ASP A 137 10.50 32.09 -34.62
CA ASP A 137 11.01 32.42 -35.97
C ASP A 137 11.28 33.93 -36.15
N LEU A 138 10.38 34.77 -35.64
CA LEU A 138 10.53 36.23 -35.69
C LEU A 138 11.67 36.73 -34.78
N TYR A 139 11.81 36.19 -33.56
CA TYR A 139 12.93 36.53 -32.68
C TYR A 139 14.28 36.07 -33.26
N VAL A 140 14.39 34.84 -33.79
CA VAL A 140 15.59 34.35 -34.47
C VAL A 140 15.94 35.23 -35.68
N SER A 141 14.95 35.66 -36.45
CA SER A 141 15.16 36.55 -37.60
C SER A 141 15.64 37.94 -37.18
N ALA A 142 15.06 38.52 -36.12
CA ALA A 142 15.51 39.78 -35.57
C ALA A 142 16.94 39.70 -35.01
N GLY A 143 17.28 38.63 -34.28
CA GLY A 143 18.62 38.38 -33.75
C GLY A 143 19.68 38.30 -34.85
N LYS A 144 19.40 37.58 -35.94
CA LYS A 144 20.25 37.52 -37.14
C LYS A 144 20.50 38.91 -37.74
N ILE A 145 19.46 39.74 -37.86
CA ILE A 145 19.60 41.12 -38.36
C ILE A 145 20.47 41.94 -37.40
N LEU A 146 20.20 41.95 -36.09
CA LEU A 146 21.01 42.71 -35.11
C LEU A 146 22.50 42.32 -35.15
N ILE A 147 22.81 41.02 -35.25
CA ILE A 147 24.20 40.55 -35.41
C ILE A 147 24.83 41.11 -36.70
N SER A 148 24.09 41.15 -37.80
CA SER A 148 24.59 41.67 -39.08
C SER A 148 24.82 43.19 -39.08
N VAL A 149 23.94 43.98 -38.47
CA VAL A 149 24.12 45.44 -38.37
C VAL A 149 25.23 45.78 -37.37
N GLY A 150 25.27 45.13 -36.21
CA GLY A 150 26.29 45.36 -35.18
C GLY A 150 27.72 45.02 -35.64
N ARG A 151 27.90 44.12 -36.62
CA ARG A 151 29.20 43.88 -37.26
C ARG A 151 29.70 45.08 -38.09
N ASN A 152 28.79 45.83 -38.69
CA ASN A 152 29.09 46.97 -39.57
C ASN A 152 29.09 48.33 -38.83
N GLU A 153 28.54 48.38 -37.62
CA GLU A 153 28.50 49.58 -36.78
C GLU A 153 29.90 50.09 -36.43
N GLN A 154 30.16 51.39 -36.57
CA GLN A 154 31.48 51.99 -36.32
C GLN A 154 31.65 52.50 -34.89
N ASP A 155 30.56 52.90 -34.23
CA ASP A 155 30.58 53.34 -32.83
C ASP A 155 30.71 52.13 -31.87
N PRO A 156 31.77 52.05 -31.03
CA PRO A 156 31.94 50.95 -30.08
C PRO A 156 30.81 50.80 -29.05
N LEU A 157 30.22 51.91 -28.60
CA LEU A 157 29.16 51.90 -27.57
C LEU A 157 27.85 51.38 -28.14
N LEU A 158 27.46 51.85 -29.34
CA LEU A 158 26.30 51.32 -30.05
C LEU A 158 26.52 49.84 -30.35
N ARG A 159 27.67 49.48 -30.93
CA ARG A 159 28.04 48.09 -31.26
C ARG A 159 27.85 47.15 -30.07
N GLN A 160 28.27 47.54 -28.87
CA GLN A 160 28.08 46.76 -27.65
C GLN A 160 26.58 46.55 -27.34
N GLY A 161 25.80 47.63 -27.24
CA GLY A 161 24.37 47.54 -26.91
C GLY A 161 23.56 46.72 -27.92
N ILE A 162 23.96 46.71 -29.20
CA ILE A 162 23.36 45.89 -30.25
C ILE A 162 23.67 44.41 -30.06
N GLN A 163 24.91 44.06 -29.69
CA GLN A 163 25.30 42.69 -29.40
C GLN A 163 24.59 42.16 -28.17
N GLU A 164 24.46 42.98 -27.12
CA GLU A 164 23.66 42.67 -25.93
C GLU A 164 22.19 42.43 -26.29
N LYS A 165 21.57 43.31 -27.11
CA LYS A 165 20.17 43.14 -27.55
C LYS A 165 19.99 41.91 -28.45
N ALA A 166 20.95 41.60 -29.32
CA ALA A 166 20.91 40.42 -30.18
C ALA A 166 20.97 39.12 -29.35
N LEU A 167 21.79 39.11 -28.29
CA LEU A 167 21.88 38.00 -27.34
C LEU A 167 20.58 37.85 -26.56
N GLU A 168 20.03 38.94 -26.00
CA GLU A 168 18.74 38.92 -25.29
C GLU A 168 17.60 38.34 -26.15
N VAL A 169 17.50 38.77 -27.41
CA VAL A 169 16.50 38.30 -28.37
C VAL A 169 16.71 36.83 -28.74
N SER A 170 17.96 36.39 -28.90
CA SER A 170 18.28 34.98 -29.20
C SER A 170 17.96 34.08 -28.01
N ASN A 171 18.33 34.49 -26.80
CA ASN A 171 18.01 33.79 -25.56
C ASN A 171 16.48 33.70 -25.35
N ARG A 172 15.71 34.73 -25.73
CA ARG A 172 14.25 34.67 -25.66
C ARG A 172 13.67 33.64 -26.62
N ALA A 173 14.19 33.55 -27.84
CA ALA A 173 13.78 32.53 -28.80
C ALA A 173 14.06 31.11 -28.29
N GLU A 174 15.24 30.88 -27.72
CA GLU A 174 15.64 29.59 -27.13
C GLU A 174 14.72 29.20 -25.96
N GLN A 175 14.53 30.08 -24.97
CA GLN A 175 13.61 29.86 -23.84
C GLN A 175 12.18 29.55 -24.29
N LEU A 176 11.67 30.24 -25.31
CA LEU A 176 10.32 30.05 -25.81
C LEU A 176 10.18 28.72 -26.58
N ASN A 177 11.23 28.31 -27.30
CA ASN A 177 11.31 27.02 -27.98
C ASN A 177 11.39 25.85 -26.98
N ASP A 178 12.20 25.96 -25.94
CA ASP A 178 12.33 24.95 -24.88
C ASP A 178 11.02 24.80 -24.09
N TRP A 179 10.40 25.93 -23.72
CA TRP A 179 9.07 25.93 -23.12
C TRP A 179 8.04 25.25 -24.03
N TYR A 180 7.96 25.64 -25.31
CA TYR A 180 7.02 25.03 -26.25
C TYR A 180 7.25 23.53 -26.42
N SER A 181 8.51 23.11 -26.50
CA SER A 181 8.89 21.69 -26.61
C SER A 181 8.45 20.90 -25.37
N SER A 182 8.69 21.42 -24.16
CA SER A 182 8.24 20.80 -22.91
C SER A 182 6.71 20.71 -22.80
N VAL A 183 5.98 21.73 -23.31
CA VAL A 183 4.52 21.73 -23.34
C VAL A 183 3.98 20.71 -24.35
N GLN A 184 4.59 20.62 -25.54
CA GLN A 184 4.21 19.61 -26.54
C GLN A 184 4.52 18.19 -26.06
N GLU A 185 5.65 17.98 -25.38
CA GLU A 185 6.01 16.70 -24.79
C GLU A 185 5.03 16.31 -23.68
N LYS A 186 4.65 17.26 -22.81
CA LYS A 186 3.62 17.06 -21.79
C LYS A 186 2.24 16.73 -22.40
N ILE A 187 1.78 17.48 -23.40
CA ILE A 187 0.52 17.20 -24.11
C ILE A 187 0.56 15.83 -24.79
N ARG A 188 1.70 15.46 -25.40
CA ARG A 188 1.91 14.15 -26.01
C ARG A 188 1.83 13.04 -24.96
N TRP A 189 2.48 13.20 -23.81
CA TRP A 189 2.42 12.28 -22.68
C TRP A 189 0.99 12.13 -22.13
N GLU A 190 0.29 13.26 -21.95
CA GLU A 190 -1.12 13.34 -21.55
C GLU A 190 -2.09 12.79 -22.60
N SER A 191 -1.64 12.58 -23.85
CA SER A 191 -2.43 11.93 -24.92
C SER A 191 -2.20 10.41 -25.05
N LEU A 192 -1.15 9.86 -24.42
CA LEU A 192 -0.90 8.42 -24.45
C LEU A 192 -1.96 7.65 -23.63
N PRO A 193 -2.34 6.43 -24.05
CA PRO A 193 -3.05 5.49 -23.18
C PRO A 193 -2.36 5.35 -21.81
N PRO A 194 -3.09 5.22 -20.68
CA PRO A 194 -2.49 5.18 -19.34
C PRO A 194 -1.36 4.14 -19.20
N GLN A 195 -1.54 2.96 -19.81
CA GLN A 195 -0.57 1.86 -19.86
C GLN A 195 0.79 2.26 -20.45
N LEU A 196 0.82 3.21 -21.39
CA LEU A 196 2.05 3.72 -22.01
C LEU A 196 2.70 4.88 -21.23
N ARG A 197 2.07 5.34 -20.14
CA ARG A 197 2.65 6.31 -19.20
C ARG A 197 3.35 5.64 -18.00
N ILE A 198 3.14 4.35 -17.82
CA ILE A 198 3.72 3.59 -16.70
C ILE A 198 5.16 3.22 -17.03
N GLN A 199 6.11 3.82 -16.32
CA GLN A 199 7.51 3.45 -16.42
C GLN A 199 7.73 2.09 -15.74
N LYS A 200 8.12 1.09 -16.54
CA LYS A 200 8.33 -0.30 -16.15
C LYS A 200 9.58 -0.85 -16.84
N THR A 201 10.43 -1.54 -16.07
CA THR A 201 11.71 -2.08 -16.53
C THR A 201 11.89 -3.49 -15.96
N ASP A 202 12.17 -4.49 -16.79
CA ASP A 202 12.53 -5.85 -16.36
C ASP A 202 14.07 -6.02 -16.43
N VAL A 203 14.69 -6.57 -15.38
CA VAL A 203 16.15 -6.58 -15.14
C VAL A 203 16.59 -7.98 -14.69
N PRO A 204 17.64 -8.60 -15.25
CA PRO A 204 18.01 -10.01 -15.00
C PRO A 204 18.64 -10.31 -13.61
N ARG A 205 18.15 -9.68 -12.52
CA ARG A 205 18.68 -9.80 -11.15
C ARG A 205 18.46 -11.16 -10.47
N VAL A 206 17.35 -11.84 -10.76
CA VAL A 206 16.98 -13.06 -10.00
C VAL A 206 17.96 -14.21 -10.28
N GLN A 207 18.59 -14.24 -11.46
CA GLN A 207 19.64 -15.23 -11.75
C GLN A 207 20.93 -14.99 -10.95
N GLU A 208 21.20 -13.74 -10.54
CA GLU A 208 22.42 -13.37 -9.81
C GLU A 208 22.39 -13.93 -8.37
N SER A 209 21.20 -14.00 -7.76
CA SER A 209 20.98 -14.54 -6.40
C SER A 209 21.20 -16.06 -6.29
N TRP A 210 21.31 -16.77 -7.42
CA TRP A 210 21.51 -18.21 -7.43
C TRP A 210 22.92 -18.63 -6.95
N HIS A 211 23.88 -17.70 -6.90
CA HIS A 211 25.26 -17.96 -6.45
C HIS A 211 25.92 -19.19 -7.10
N GLY A 212 25.63 -19.43 -8.39
CA GLY A 212 26.11 -20.57 -9.16
C GLY A 212 25.33 -21.89 -8.99
N ARG A 213 24.30 -21.94 -8.13
CA ARG A 213 23.41 -23.09 -7.92
C ARG A 213 22.03 -22.83 -8.51
N ARG A 214 21.76 -23.39 -9.68
CA ARG A 214 20.47 -23.24 -10.38
C ARG A 214 19.34 -23.90 -9.57
N PRO A 215 18.31 -23.15 -9.12
CA PRO A 215 17.15 -23.72 -8.41
C PRO A 215 16.32 -24.66 -9.30
N PRO A 216 15.44 -25.52 -8.76
CA PRO A 216 14.60 -26.41 -9.56
C PRO A 216 13.67 -25.62 -10.50
N PHE A 217 12.99 -24.58 -10.01
CA PHE A 217 12.22 -23.67 -10.86
C PHE A 217 13.14 -22.55 -11.37
N ASN A 218 13.35 -22.48 -12.68
CA ASN A 218 14.37 -21.60 -13.27
C ASN A 218 14.06 -21.19 -14.72
N GLN A 219 12.84 -21.49 -15.19
CA GLN A 219 12.40 -21.23 -16.56
C GLN A 219 11.27 -20.20 -16.53
N GLY A 220 11.37 -19.18 -17.37
CA GLY A 220 10.42 -18.07 -17.43
C GLY A 220 10.95 -16.78 -16.81
N ASP A 221 10.35 -15.66 -17.20
CA ASP A 221 10.85 -14.32 -16.88
C ASP A 221 10.78 -14.02 -15.38
N GLU A 222 9.82 -14.59 -14.66
CA GLU A 222 9.64 -14.34 -13.21
C GLU A 222 10.80 -14.86 -12.34
N PHE A 223 11.45 -15.94 -12.76
CA PHE A 223 12.57 -16.60 -12.07
C PHE A 223 13.92 -16.02 -12.46
N THR A 224 13.94 -15.12 -13.45
CA THR A 224 15.17 -14.67 -14.09
C THR A 224 15.31 -13.16 -14.04
N HIS A 225 14.21 -12.43 -14.25
CA HIS A 225 14.14 -10.98 -14.23
C HIS A 225 13.31 -10.48 -13.04
N MET A 226 13.85 -9.52 -12.32
CA MET A 226 13.09 -8.68 -11.41
C MET A 226 12.43 -7.57 -12.24
N ARG A 227 11.16 -7.28 -11.97
CA ARG A 227 10.44 -6.18 -12.62
C ARG A 227 10.33 -4.99 -11.69
N TYR A 228 10.84 -3.85 -12.13
CA TYR A 228 10.58 -2.57 -11.50
C TYR A 228 9.38 -1.87 -12.16
N THR A 229 8.52 -1.24 -11.36
CA THR A 229 7.44 -0.33 -11.81
C THR A 229 7.40 0.92 -10.92
N ALA A 230 7.45 2.09 -11.54
CA ALA A 230 7.25 3.37 -10.85
C ALA A 230 5.74 3.66 -10.75
N VAL A 231 5.16 3.57 -9.54
CA VAL A 231 3.72 3.81 -9.32
C VAL A 231 3.47 5.27 -8.98
N THR A 232 2.66 5.94 -9.79
CA THR A 232 2.34 7.37 -9.66
C THR A 232 0.98 7.65 -9.05
N THR A 233 0.12 6.64 -8.88
CA THR A 233 -1.21 6.88 -8.31
C THR A 233 -1.07 7.35 -6.86
N LYS A 234 -1.79 8.42 -6.52
CA LYS A 234 -1.83 9.00 -5.17
C LYS A 234 -2.92 8.35 -4.32
N ASP A 235 -3.84 7.64 -4.97
CA ASP A 235 -4.92 6.92 -4.33
C ASP A 235 -4.82 5.42 -4.63
N PRO A 236 -4.53 4.56 -3.63
CA PRO A 236 -4.48 3.12 -3.81
C PRO A 236 -5.74 2.52 -4.46
N TYR A 237 -6.93 3.11 -4.26
CA TYR A 237 -8.16 2.64 -4.88
C TYR A 237 -8.11 2.67 -6.42
N HIS A 238 -7.36 3.59 -7.03
CA HIS A 238 -7.26 3.75 -8.48
C HIS A 238 -6.08 3.00 -9.13
N PHE A 239 -5.32 2.20 -8.37
CA PHE A 239 -4.17 1.46 -8.87
C PHE A 239 -4.45 0.66 -10.15
N THR A 240 -5.53 -0.13 -10.17
CA THR A 240 -5.89 -0.93 -11.34
C THR A 240 -6.48 -0.07 -12.48
N ASP A 241 -7.26 0.95 -12.14
CA ASP A 241 -7.95 1.82 -13.12
C ASP A 241 -6.97 2.70 -13.91
N GLU A 242 -5.91 3.19 -13.25
CA GLU A 242 -4.80 3.91 -13.90
C GLU A 242 -3.90 2.97 -14.72
N GLY A 243 -4.11 1.66 -14.65
CA GLY A 243 -3.45 0.64 -15.48
C GLY A 243 -2.25 -0.06 -14.84
N PHE A 244 -1.96 0.20 -13.57
CA PHE A 244 -0.89 -0.52 -12.87
C PHE A 244 -1.30 -1.99 -12.69
N THR A 245 -0.40 -2.90 -13.08
CA THR A 245 -0.66 -4.33 -13.11
C THR A 245 0.52 -5.10 -12.52
N LEU A 246 0.21 -5.89 -11.49
CA LEU A 246 1.09 -6.84 -10.83
C LEU A 246 1.40 -8.00 -11.78
N ARG A 247 2.65 -8.45 -11.82
CA ARG A 247 3.13 -9.63 -12.56
C ARG A 247 2.31 -10.87 -12.20
N VAL A 248 1.94 -11.06 -10.94
CA VAL A 248 1.10 -12.19 -10.48
C VAL A 248 -0.28 -12.18 -11.16
N HIS A 249 -0.89 -11.00 -11.31
CA HIS A 249 -2.15 -10.82 -12.04
C HIS A 249 -1.96 -11.07 -13.55
N GLN A 250 -0.87 -10.57 -14.14
CA GLN A 250 -0.54 -10.78 -15.56
C GLN A 250 -0.29 -12.27 -15.90
N LEU A 251 0.28 -13.04 -14.97
CA LEU A 251 0.44 -14.50 -15.06
C LEU A 251 -0.90 -15.27 -14.86
N GLN A 252 -2.01 -14.56 -14.66
CA GLN A 252 -3.36 -15.10 -14.44
C GLN A 252 -3.45 -16.08 -13.26
N ARG A 253 -2.55 -15.96 -12.27
CA ARG A 253 -2.52 -16.85 -11.10
C ARG A 253 -3.71 -16.64 -10.18
N LYS A 254 -4.26 -17.75 -9.69
CA LYS A 254 -5.38 -17.77 -8.76
C LYS A 254 -4.87 -17.74 -7.32
N ILE A 255 -4.60 -16.55 -6.81
CA ILE A 255 -4.10 -16.43 -5.43
C ILE A 255 -5.18 -16.86 -4.44
N ARG A 256 -4.91 -17.92 -3.68
CA ARG A 256 -5.71 -18.39 -2.55
C ARG A 256 -5.32 -17.62 -1.29
N THR A 257 -4.03 -17.47 -1.05
CA THR A 257 -3.47 -16.85 0.16
C THR A 257 -2.55 -15.70 -0.24
N PHE A 258 -2.88 -14.47 0.15
CA PHE A 258 -2.02 -13.30 -0.07
C PHE A 258 -1.48 -12.83 1.27
N ILE A 259 -0.16 -12.87 1.43
CA ILE A 259 0.52 -12.53 2.68
C ILE A 259 1.05 -11.09 2.55
N THR A 260 0.68 -10.19 3.45
CA THR A 260 1.38 -8.91 3.62
C THR A 260 2.42 -9.03 4.72
N VAL A 261 3.60 -8.47 4.44
CA VAL A 261 4.73 -8.35 5.35
C VAL A 261 4.98 -6.85 5.56
N THR A 262 4.48 -6.29 6.66
CA THR A 262 4.62 -4.86 6.97
C THR A 262 5.97 -4.55 7.60
N MET A 263 6.60 -3.48 7.09
CA MET A 263 7.99 -3.10 7.41
C MET A 263 8.10 -1.56 7.51
N TYR A 264 8.92 -1.07 8.45
CA TYR A 264 9.27 0.33 8.60
C TYR A 264 10.80 0.55 8.55
N ASN A 265 11.54 0.03 9.53
CA ASN A 265 12.97 0.26 9.70
C ASN A 265 13.76 -0.95 10.23
N GLU A 266 13.16 -2.15 10.13
CA GLU A 266 13.72 -3.42 10.58
C GLU A 266 14.93 -3.82 9.72
N GLU A 267 15.81 -4.64 10.31
CA GLU A 267 17.09 -5.03 9.71
C GLU A 267 16.96 -6.27 8.82
N GLY A 268 17.91 -6.46 7.89
CA GLY A 268 17.95 -7.59 6.96
C GLY A 268 17.79 -8.99 7.61
N PRO A 269 18.39 -9.28 8.79
CA PRO A 269 18.19 -10.54 9.50
C PRO A 269 16.74 -10.80 9.93
N GLU A 270 15.98 -9.76 10.28
CA GLU A 270 14.58 -9.86 10.72
C GLU A 270 13.68 -10.22 9.53
N LEU A 271 13.84 -9.53 8.40
CA LEU A 271 13.14 -9.87 7.16
C LEU A 271 13.53 -11.27 6.66
N LYS A 272 14.82 -11.66 6.78
CA LYS A 272 15.27 -13.02 6.47
C LYS A 272 14.56 -14.06 7.34
N GLY A 273 14.42 -13.80 8.65
CA GLY A 273 13.68 -14.67 9.56
C GLY A 273 12.23 -14.86 9.13
N THR A 274 11.52 -13.75 8.90
CA THR A 274 10.11 -13.74 8.45
C THR A 274 9.92 -14.50 7.13
N LEU A 275 10.71 -14.19 6.10
CA LEU A 275 10.61 -14.85 4.79
C LEU A 275 11.00 -16.34 4.86
N THR A 276 11.94 -16.73 5.73
CA THR A 276 12.29 -18.15 5.96
C THR A 276 11.14 -18.91 6.64
N GLY A 277 10.42 -18.29 7.57
CA GLY A 277 9.20 -18.86 8.15
C GLY A 277 8.09 -19.05 7.11
N ILE A 278 7.92 -18.09 6.18
CA ILE A 278 7.00 -18.22 5.04
C ILE A 278 7.45 -19.34 4.10
N ALA A 279 8.75 -19.46 3.79
CA ALA A 279 9.30 -20.53 2.96
C ALA A 279 9.03 -21.94 3.52
N ARG A 280 9.12 -22.10 4.85
CA ARG A 280 8.76 -23.35 5.55
C ARG A 280 7.27 -23.68 5.42
N ASN A 281 6.40 -22.68 5.54
CA ASN A 281 4.96 -22.85 5.31
C ASN A 281 4.65 -23.25 3.86
N LEU A 282 5.37 -22.69 2.88
CA LEU A 282 5.23 -23.09 1.48
C LEU A 282 5.69 -24.52 1.23
N ALA A 283 6.77 -24.97 1.87
CA ALA A 283 7.17 -26.39 1.86
C ALA A 283 6.06 -27.30 2.43
N TYR A 284 5.51 -26.97 3.61
CA TYR A 284 4.40 -27.74 4.19
C TYR A 284 3.14 -27.73 3.29
N MET A 285 2.79 -26.58 2.70
CA MET A 285 1.69 -26.48 1.73
C MET A 285 1.96 -27.30 0.47
N ALA A 286 3.22 -27.41 0.02
CA ALA A 286 3.58 -28.25 -1.14
C ALA A 286 3.51 -29.74 -0.82
N GLU A 287 3.80 -30.15 0.43
CA GLU A 287 3.61 -31.53 0.89
C GLU A 287 2.11 -31.93 0.95
N VAL A 288 1.22 -31.01 1.34
CA VAL A 288 -0.23 -31.29 1.50
C VAL A 288 -1.05 -31.03 0.23
N TRP A 289 -0.75 -29.98 -0.53
CA TRP A 289 -1.51 -29.54 -1.72
C TRP A 289 -0.77 -29.75 -3.05
N GLY A 290 0.43 -30.34 -3.02
CA GLY A 290 1.24 -30.65 -4.21
C GLY A 290 2.28 -29.58 -4.56
N GLU A 291 3.28 -29.96 -5.35
CA GLU A 291 4.50 -29.17 -5.61
C GLU A 291 4.25 -27.74 -6.12
N HIS A 292 3.13 -27.51 -6.83
CA HIS A 292 2.73 -26.21 -7.38
C HIS A 292 1.88 -25.35 -6.43
N ALA A 293 1.69 -25.75 -5.17
CA ALA A 293 0.87 -25.01 -4.20
C ALA A 293 1.28 -23.53 -4.03
N TRP A 294 2.57 -23.23 -4.20
CA TRP A 294 3.14 -21.89 -4.14
C TRP A 294 2.59 -20.93 -5.20
N GLU A 295 2.10 -21.42 -6.34
CA GLU A 295 1.51 -20.56 -7.39
C GLU A 295 0.23 -19.87 -6.90
N ASN A 296 -0.43 -20.45 -5.91
CA ASN A 296 -1.63 -19.89 -5.27
C ASN A 296 -1.29 -19.01 -4.05
N VAL A 297 -0.02 -18.73 -3.78
CA VAL A 297 0.44 -17.90 -2.66
C VAL A 297 1.32 -16.75 -3.14
N ALA A 298 0.95 -15.53 -2.79
CA ALA A 298 1.74 -14.32 -3.06
C ALA A 298 2.18 -13.65 -1.75
N VAL A 299 3.29 -12.92 -1.79
CA VAL A 299 3.84 -12.18 -0.63
C VAL A 299 4.10 -10.73 -1.02
N ALA A 300 3.36 -9.79 -0.45
CA ALA A 300 3.59 -8.36 -0.57
C ALA A 300 4.42 -7.87 0.63
N ILE A 301 5.64 -7.42 0.41
CA ILE A 301 6.47 -6.78 1.45
C ILE A 301 6.27 -5.27 1.31
N VAL A 302 5.62 -4.61 2.27
CA VAL A 302 5.25 -3.20 2.18
C VAL A 302 6.06 -2.35 3.16
N SER A 303 6.99 -1.55 2.64
CA SER A 303 7.91 -0.71 3.41
C SER A 303 7.45 0.75 3.51
N ASP A 304 7.38 1.25 4.73
CA ASP A 304 6.80 2.56 5.07
C ASP A 304 7.79 3.75 4.96
N GLY A 305 8.24 3.99 3.72
CA GLY A 305 9.03 5.15 3.33
C GLY A 305 10.46 4.81 2.89
N ARG A 306 10.84 5.22 1.68
CA ARG A 306 12.17 4.94 1.08
C ARG A 306 13.35 5.39 1.94
N THR A 307 13.21 6.52 2.63
CA THR A 307 14.24 7.06 3.54
C THR A 307 14.24 6.44 4.94
N LYS A 308 13.40 5.42 5.18
CA LYS A 308 13.20 4.76 6.48
C LYS A 308 13.62 3.29 6.48
N ALA A 309 13.55 2.62 5.32
CA ALA A 309 14.07 1.27 5.14
C ALA A 309 15.56 1.19 5.53
N SER A 310 15.94 0.17 6.30
CA SER A 310 17.35 -0.08 6.64
C SER A 310 18.15 -0.44 5.40
N ALA A 311 19.38 0.09 5.29
CA ALA A 311 20.35 -0.31 4.28
C ALA A 311 20.62 -1.83 4.29
N SER A 312 20.74 -2.45 5.48
CA SER A 312 20.92 -3.91 5.62
C SER A 312 19.74 -4.71 5.07
N CYS A 313 18.52 -4.15 5.15
CA CYS A 313 17.33 -4.76 4.60
C CYS A 313 17.27 -4.62 3.07
N LEU A 314 17.63 -3.45 2.53
CA LEU A 314 17.77 -3.22 1.08
C LEU A 314 18.89 -4.08 0.47
N ASP A 315 20.02 -4.23 1.16
CA ASP A 315 21.12 -5.13 0.77
C ASP A 315 20.65 -6.59 0.72
N TYR A 316 19.87 -7.04 1.72
CA TYR A 316 19.29 -8.38 1.72
C TYR A 316 18.31 -8.58 0.56
N LEU A 317 17.40 -7.64 0.32
CA LEU A 317 16.47 -7.69 -0.83
C LEU A 317 17.21 -7.65 -2.18
N THR A 318 18.31 -6.89 -2.28
CA THR A 318 19.20 -6.91 -3.45
C THR A 318 19.82 -8.31 -3.64
N SER A 319 20.30 -8.92 -2.56
CA SER A 319 20.90 -10.27 -2.60
C SER A 319 19.92 -11.37 -3.04
N LEU A 320 18.61 -11.17 -2.83
CA LEU A 320 17.56 -12.06 -3.34
C LEU A 320 17.18 -11.81 -4.82
N GLY A 321 17.61 -10.69 -5.40
CA GLY A 321 17.11 -10.21 -6.69
C GLY A 321 15.68 -9.63 -6.59
N ALA A 322 15.33 -9.02 -5.45
CA ALA A 322 14.03 -8.40 -5.18
C ALA A 322 14.09 -6.86 -5.05
N PHE A 323 15.27 -6.25 -5.18
CA PHE A 323 15.47 -4.79 -5.18
C PHE A 323 16.65 -4.39 -6.08
N ASP A 324 16.61 -3.17 -6.61
CA ASP A 324 17.70 -2.54 -7.39
C ASP A 324 17.58 -1.02 -7.32
N GLU A 325 18.51 -0.35 -6.62
CA GLU A 325 18.51 1.10 -6.44
C GLU A 325 18.87 1.88 -7.72
N GLU A 326 19.72 1.33 -8.57
CA GLU A 326 20.16 1.98 -9.82
C GLU A 326 18.99 2.04 -10.81
N ILE A 327 18.31 0.90 -11.03
CA ILE A 327 17.17 0.83 -11.93
C ILE A 327 15.99 1.62 -11.39
N MET A 328 15.76 1.61 -10.07
CA MET A 328 14.78 2.49 -9.43
C MET A 328 15.06 3.95 -9.79
N THR A 329 16.28 4.43 -9.52
CA THR A 329 16.69 5.83 -9.72
C THR A 329 16.63 6.26 -11.18
N VAL A 330 17.15 5.44 -12.10
CA VAL A 330 17.15 5.73 -13.54
C VAL A 330 15.73 5.70 -14.09
N THR A 331 14.92 4.71 -13.71
CA THR A 331 13.58 4.54 -14.29
C THR A 331 12.58 5.54 -13.72
N SER A 332 12.68 5.96 -12.44
CA SER A 332 11.78 6.99 -11.86
C SER A 332 12.16 8.43 -12.18
N ALA A 333 13.20 8.66 -13.00
CA ALA A 333 13.69 10.01 -13.28
C ALA A 333 12.58 10.88 -13.92
N GLY A 334 12.30 12.03 -13.29
CA GLY A 334 11.29 12.99 -13.75
C GLY A 334 9.84 12.63 -13.42
N VAL A 335 9.58 11.63 -12.57
CA VAL A 335 8.23 11.17 -12.23
C VAL A 335 7.91 11.32 -10.74
N ASP A 336 6.68 11.75 -10.45
CA ASP A 336 6.10 11.93 -9.10
C ASP A 336 5.69 10.57 -8.51
N VAL A 337 6.68 9.73 -8.23
CA VAL A 337 6.47 8.37 -7.72
C VAL A 337 5.95 8.40 -6.28
N GLN A 338 4.87 7.65 -6.04
CA GLN A 338 4.30 7.44 -4.71
C GLN A 338 4.76 6.11 -4.12
N MET A 339 5.05 5.12 -4.98
CA MET A 339 5.53 3.81 -4.57
C MET A 339 6.38 3.14 -5.66
N HIS A 340 7.46 2.50 -5.24
CA HIS A 340 8.35 1.70 -6.07
C HIS A 340 7.95 0.22 -5.92
N LEU A 341 7.50 -0.41 -6.99
CA LEU A 341 7.19 -1.85 -7.01
C LEU A 341 8.34 -2.63 -7.66
N PHE A 342 8.80 -3.67 -6.97
CA PHE A 342 9.78 -4.64 -7.45
C PHE A 342 9.15 -6.04 -7.36
N GLU A 343 9.05 -6.76 -8.47
CA GLU A 343 8.39 -8.07 -8.52
C GLU A 343 9.36 -9.16 -8.99
N SER A 344 9.52 -10.23 -8.20
CA SER A 344 10.37 -11.38 -8.53
C SER A 344 9.89 -12.67 -7.86
N THR A 345 10.20 -13.82 -8.48
CA THR A 345 9.88 -15.13 -7.91
C THR A 345 11.19 -15.82 -7.50
N VAL A 346 11.43 -15.89 -6.19
CA VAL A 346 12.71 -16.32 -5.60
C VAL A 346 12.60 -17.70 -4.95
N GLN A 347 13.72 -18.42 -4.80
CA GLN A 347 13.77 -19.70 -4.07
C GLN A 347 14.92 -19.67 -3.07
N PHE A 348 14.62 -20.04 -1.83
CA PHE A 348 15.62 -20.09 -0.76
C PHE A 348 16.25 -21.49 -0.70
N MET A 349 17.56 -21.56 -0.46
CA MET A 349 18.22 -22.82 -0.14
C MET A 349 17.74 -23.33 1.23
N ARG A 350 17.62 -24.65 1.39
CA ARG A 350 17.38 -25.31 2.67
C ARG A 350 18.72 -25.60 3.35
N ASP A 351 18.94 -24.94 4.48
CA ASP A 351 20.16 -25.08 5.30
C ASP A 351 20.40 -26.55 5.73
N ASP A 352 19.34 -27.36 5.78
CA ASP A 352 19.34 -28.76 6.22
C ASP A 352 20.34 -29.64 5.44
N ASN A 353 20.42 -29.45 4.12
CA ASN A 353 21.23 -30.29 3.21
C ASN A 353 22.02 -29.49 2.17
N PHE A 354 21.83 -28.16 2.05
CA PHE A 354 22.40 -27.26 1.02
C PHE A 354 22.09 -27.59 -0.46
N GLU A 355 21.59 -28.79 -0.78
CA GLU A 355 21.21 -29.23 -2.13
C GLU A 355 19.73 -29.02 -2.44
N ALA A 356 18.89 -28.90 -1.41
CA ALA A 356 17.45 -28.71 -1.56
C ALA A 356 17.07 -27.22 -1.51
N PHE A 357 15.99 -26.86 -2.21
CA PHE A 357 15.39 -25.53 -2.17
C PHE A 357 14.00 -25.61 -1.52
N TYR A 358 13.57 -24.51 -0.88
CA TYR A 358 12.16 -24.30 -0.57
C TYR A 358 11.37 -24.01 -1.86
N PRO A 359 10.05 -24.26 -1.89
CA PRO A 359 9.21 -23.84 -3.02
C PRO A 359 9.32 -22.34 -3.28
N PRO A 360 9.09 -21.89 -4.53
CA PRO A 360 9.23 -20.49 -4.88
C PRO A 360 8.32 -19.53 -4.10
N ILE A 361 8.83 -18.33 -3.84
CA ILE A 361 8.10 -17.23 -3.19
C ILE A 361 7.86 -16.14 -4.23
N GLN A 362 6.60 -15.86 -4.54
CA GLN A 362 6.19 -14.75 -5.39
C GLN A 362 6.24 -13.44 -4.59
N ILE A 363 7.35 -12.70 -4.68
CA ILE A 363 7.56 -11.45 -3.94
C ILE A 363 7.09 -10.24 -4.75
N ILE A 364 6.26 -9.43 -4.13
CA ILE A 364 5.90 -8.06 -4.54
C ILE A 364 6.48 -7.13 -3.47
N TYR A 365 7.67 -6.60 -3.70
CA TYR A 365 8.29 -5.62 -2.80
C TYR A 365 7.78 -4.21 -3.15
N ALA A 366 7.11 -3.58 -2.19
CA ALA A 366 6.43 -2.30 -2.33
C ALA A 366 7.05 -1.26 -1.38
N LEU A 367 7.97 -0.46 -1.92
CA LEU A 367 8.67 0.58 -1.18
C LEU A 367 7.98 1.93 -1.42
N LYS A 368 7.23 2.42 -0.43
CA LYS A 368 6.56 3.73 -0.54
C LYS A 368 7.57 4.86 -0.57
N GLU A 369 7.38 5.88 -1.41
CA GLU A 369 8.31 7.02 -1.48
C GLU A 369 8.27 7.86 -0.19
N HIS A 370 7.09 7.93 0.44
CA HIS A 370 6.87 8.66 1.69
C HIS A 370 6.33 7.73 2.78
N ASN A 371 6.64 8.07 4.03
CA ASN A 371 6.03 7.42 5.19
C ASN A 371 4.58 7.88 5.32
N GLY A 372 3.66 6.93 5.49
CA GLY A 372 2.23 7.16 5.75
C GLY A 372 1.69 6.34 6.92
N GLY A 373 2.54 5.61 7.66
CA GLY A 373 2.14 4.71 8.73
C GLY A 373 1.73 3.31 8.24
N LYS A 374 1.66 2.36 9.20
CA LYS A 374 1.24 0.97 8.99
C LYS A 374 -0.15 0.88 8.35
N LEU A 375 -1.11 1.66 8.84
CA LEU A 375 -2.48 1.69 8.30
C LEU A 375 -2.53 2.10 6.82
N ASN A 376 -1.66 3.01 6.36
CA ASN A 376 -1.53 3.34 4.95
C ASN A 376 -0.84 2.21 4.15
N SER A 377 0.11 1.48 4.74
CA SER A 377 0.66 0.26 4.11
C SER A 377 -0.42 -0.82 3.93
N HIS A 378 -1.32 -0.98 4.90
CA HIS A 378 -2.50 -1.84 4.77
C HIS A 378 -3.46 -1.34 3.69
N LEU A 379 -3.66 -0.02 3.52
CA LEU A 379 -4.50 0.53 2.46
C LEU A 379 -3.98 0.13 1.06
N TRP A 380 -2.67 0.23 0.82
CA TRP A 380 -2.05 -0.28 -0.42
C TRP A 380 -2.29 -1.79 -0.59
N PHE A 381 -2.04 -2.58 0.45
CA PHE A 381 -2.21 -4.04 0.37
C PHE A 381 -3.66 -4.46 0.10
N PHE A 382 -4.64 -3.90 0.81
CA PHE A 382 -6.03 -4.31 0.73
C PHE A 382 -6.80 -3.70 -0.46
N ASN A 383 -6.56 -2.42 -0.78
CA ASN A 383 -7.37 -1.69 -1.77
C ASN A 383 -6.71 -1.49 -3.13
N ALA A 384 -5.37 -1.62 -3.24
CA ALA A 384 -4.70 -1.72 -4.54
C ALA A 384 -4.45 -3.19 -4.92
N PHE A 385 -3.66 -3.92 -4.13
CA PHE A 385 -3.15 -5.23 -4.55
C PHE A 385 -4.19 -6.34 -4.38
N SER A 386 -4.87 -6.42 -3.23
CA SER A 386 -5.86 -7.47 -2.97
C SER A 386 -7.12 -7.29 -3.83
N GLU A 387 -7.51 -6.05 -4.16
CA GLU A 387 -8.60 -5.81 -5.12
C GLU A 387 -8.24 -6.29 -6.55
N GLN A 388 -6.95 -6.24 -6.93
CA GLN A 388 -6.50 -6.74 -8.23
C GLN A 388 -6.33 -8.28 -8.28
N LEU A 389 -5.93 -8.91 -7.16
CA LEU A 389 -5.69 -10.36 -7.09
C LEU A 389 -6.92 -11.16 -6.61
N LEU A 390 -7.86 -10.51 -5.92
CA LEU A 390 -9.05 -11.08 -5.28
C LEU A 390 -8.76 -12.38 -4.52
N PRO A 391 -7.84 -12.36 -3.53
CA PRO A 391 -7.45 -13.55 -2.80
C PRO A 391 -8.62 -14.16 -2.01
N THR A 392 -8.56 -15.46 -1.70
CA THR A 392 -9.52 -16.06 -0.76
C THR A 392 -9.24 -15.62 0.67
N TYR A 393 -7.95 -15.61 1.04
CA TYR A 393 -7.45 -15.29 2.36
C TYR A 393 -6.32 -14.26 2.30
N THR A 394 -6.36 -13.29 3.19
CA THR A 394 -5.27 -12.33 3.42
C THR A 394 -4.62 -12.60 4.76
N VAL A 395 -3.29 -12.69 4.82
CA VAL A 395 -2.51 -12.94 6.04
C VAL A 395 -1.66 -11.71 6.34
N LEU A 396 -1.70 -11.21 7.56
CA LEU A 396 -0.88 -10.08 8.04
C LEU A 396 0.27 -10.60 8.88
N VAL A 397 1.48 -10.19 8.53
CA VAL A 397 2.72 -10.52 9.24
C VAL A 397 3.54 -9.24 9.40
N ASP A 398 4.06 -8.96 10.61
CA ASP A 398 5.06 -7.91 10.78
C ASP A 398 6.48 -8.48 10.58
N VAL A 399 7.39 -7.70 10.00
CA VAL A 399 8.81 -8.08 9.95
C VAL A 399 9.35 -8.33 11.36
N GLY A 400 10.21 -9.34 11.49
CA GLY A 400 10.68 -9.84 12.80
C GLY A 400 9.78 -10.94 13.37
N THR A 401 8.53 -11.06 12.93
CA THR A 401 7.71 -12.25 13.22
C THR A 401 8.19 -13.43 12.36
N ILE A 402 8.47 -14.57 12.98
CA ILE A 402 8.89 -15.80 12.28
C ILE A 402 7.74 -16.83 12.36
N PRO A 403 6.98 -17.05 11.27
CA PRO A 403 5.96 -18.09 11.23
C PRO A 403 6.53 -19.48 11.52
N GLY A 404 5.86 -20.23 12.40
CA GLY A 404 6.14 -21.65 12.63
C GLY A 404 5.88 -22.49 11.37
N PRO A 405 6.48 -23.69 11.22
CA PRO A 405 6.56 -24.38 9.92
C PRO A 405 5.25 -24.66 9.20
N ASP A 406 4.14 -24.81 9.93
CA ASP A 406 2.79 -25.05 9.40
C ASP A 406 1.75 -24.02 9.88
N SER A 407 2.18 -22.91 10.50
CA SER A 407 1.26 -21.99 11.19
C SER A 407 0.33 -21.23 10.23
N ILE A 408 0.83 -20.76 9.08
CA ILE A 408 0.02 -20.09 8.06
C ILE A 408 -0.96 -21.08 7.43
N PHE A 409 -0.52 -22.33 7.19
CA PHE A 409 -1.41 -23.40 6.73
C PHE A 409 -2.54 -23.65 7.74
N ARG A 410 -2.24 -23.70 9.06
CA ARG A 410 -3.28 -23.85 10.10
C ARG A 410 -4.29 -22.71 10.11
N LEU A 411 -3.86 -21.45 9.95
CA LEU A 411 -4.77 -20.30 9.85
C LEU A 411 -5.75 -20.47 8.67
N VAL A 412 -5.23 -20.82 7.49
CA VAL A 412 -6.04 -21.06 6.29
C VAL A 412 -6.98 -22.26 6.47
N ARG A 413 -6.47 -23.41 6.97
CA ARG A 413 -7.25 -24.64 7.20
C ARG A 413 -8.41 -24.44 8.17
N SER A 414 -8.24 -23.62 9.21
CA SER A 414 -9.35 -23.27 10.12
C SER A 414 -10.49 -22.58 9.39
N MET A 415 -10.17 -21.62 8.50
CA MET A 415 -11.16 -20.94 7.67
C MET A 415 -11.69 -21.77 6.50
N ASP A 416 -10.97 -22.79 6.02
CA ASP A 416 -11.49 -23.78 5.07
C ASP A 416 -12.52 -24.69 5.76
N ARG A 417 -12.21 -25.19 6.97
CA ARG A 417 -13.04 -26.11 7.75
C ARG A 417 -14.36 -25.51 8.20
N ASN A 418 -14.40 -24.20 8.46
CA ASN A 418 -15.63 -23.50 8.81
C ASN A 418 -15.79 -22.22 7.95
N PRO A 419 -16.69 -22.23 6.94
CA PRO A 419 -16.99 -21.06 6.12
C PRO A 419 -17.52 -19.85 6.89
N GLN A 420 -18.05 -20.06 8.12
CA GLN A 420 -18.49 -18.97 8.99
C GLN A 420 -17.32 -18.19 9.61
N ILE A 421 -16.09 -18.72 9.63
CA ILE A 421 -14.96 -17.98 10.22
C ILE A 421 -14.56 -16.83 9.31
N GLY A 422 -14.63 -15.61 9.85
CA GLY A 422 -14.24 -14.36 9.17
C GLY A 422 -12.76 -14.01 9.33
N GLY A 423 -12.15 -14.34 10.48
CA GLY A 423 -10.74 -14.11 10.75
C GLY A 423 -10.18 -15.00 11.87
N VAL A 424 -8.85 -15.13 11.91
CA VAL A 424 -8.10 -15.99 12.81
C VAL A 424 -6.79 -15.33 13.22
N ALA A 425 -6.36 -15.54 14.46
CA ALA A 425 -5.03 -15.14 14.96
C ALA A 425 -4.20 -16.37 15.28
N GLY A 426 -2.89 -16.28 15.07
CA GLY A 426 -1.96 -17.22 15.69
C GLY A 426 -1.51 -16.75 17.07
N GLU A 427 -1.05 -17.68 17.89
CA GLU A 427 -0.33 -17.33 19.12
C GLU A 427 1.06 -16.77 18.76
N ILE A 428 1.47 -15.71 19.45
CA ILE A 428 2.81 -15.12 19.31
C ILE A 428 3.63 -15.43 20.58
N ALA A 429 4.94 -15.59 20.41
CA ALA A 429 5.88 -15.77 21.50
C ALA A 429 7.21 -15.08 21.13
N VAL A 430 7.94 -14.62 22.15
CA VAL A 430 9.34 -14.22 21.98
C VAL A 430 10.18 -15.49 21.87
N GLU A 431 11.11 -15.56 20.91
CA GLU A 431 11.92 -16.76 20.68
C GLU A 431 12.86 -17.07 21.87
N GLN A 432 13.52 -16.05 22.42
CA GLN A 432 14.50 -16.18 23.51
C GLN A 432 14.33 -15.09 24.59
N PRO A 433 13.22 -15.09 25.36
CA PRO A 433 12.99 -14.12 26.42
C PRO A 433 13.97 -14.28 27.58
N ASN A 434 14.62 -13.18 27.99
CA ASN A 434 15.54 -13.17 29.13
C ASN A 434 14.77 -13.12 30.47
N TYR A 435 14.37 -14.29 30.97
CA TYR A 435 13.66 -14.43 32.25
C TYR A 435 14.48 -14.04 33.50
N PHE A 436 15.80 -13.84 33.40
CA PHE A 436 16.60 -13.32 34.52
C PHE A 436 16.38 -11.82 34.76
N ASN A 437 15.84 -11.10 33.77
CA ASN A 437 15.36 -9.74 33.96
C ASN A 437 13.91 -9.78 34.50
N PRO A 438 13.65 -9.30 35.74
CA PRO A 438 12.31 -9.38 36.33
C PRO A 438 11.24 -8.59 35.57
N VAL A 439 11.62 -7.55 34.82
CA VAL A 439 10.68 -6.80 33.96
C VAL A 439 10.23 -7.64 32.77
N ILE A 440 11.18 -8.28 32.07
CA ILE A 440 10.89 -9.16 30.94
C ILE A 440 10.09 -10.39 31.39
N ALA A 441 10.44 -10.97 32.55
CA ALA A 441 9.69 -12.07 33.13
C ALA A 441 8.25 -11.68 33.50
N ALA A 442 8.05 -10.50 34.10
CA ALA A 442 6.71 -9.99 34.40
C ALA A 442 5.88 -9.73 33.13
N GLN A 443 6.45 -9.07 32.12
CA GLN A 443 5.79 -8.82 30.83
C GLN A 443 5.40 -10.12 30.12
N HIS A 444 6.27 -11.13 30.11
CA HIS A 444 5.97 -12.42 29.50
C HIS A 444 4.88 -13.18 30.29
N PHE A 445 4.90 -13.13 31.62
CA PHE A 445 3.86 -13.72 32.46
C PHE A 445 2.50 -13.05 32.21
N GLU A 446 2.46 -11.71 32.25
CA GLU A 446 1.26 -10.91 31.96
C GLU A 446 0.70 -11.25 30.58
N TYR A 447 1.54 -11.23 29.53
CA TYR A 447 1.12 -11.57 28.18
C TYR A 447 0.56 -13.00 28.08
N LYS A 448 1.26 -14.02 28.61
CA LYS A 448 0.80 -15.42 28.49
C LYS A 448 -0.45 -15.71 29.30
N ILE A 449 -0.59 -15.17 30.52
CA ILE A 449 -1.80 -15.38 31.33
C ILE A 449 -3.00 -14.67 30.70
N SER A 450 -2.85 -13.40 30.30
CA SER A 450 -3.92 -12.67 29.62
C SER A 450 -4.31 -13.37 28.32
N ASN A 451 -3.35 -13.77 27.48
CA ASN A 451 -3.63 -14.49 26.24
C ASN A 451 -4.36 -15.82 26.48
N ILE A 452 -3.97 -16.62 27.49
CA ILE A 452 -4.69 -17.86 27.83
C ILE A 452 -6.13 -17.57 28.25
N MET A 453 -6.36 -16.56 29.10
CA MET A 453 -7.69 -16.22 29.60
C MET A 453 -8.57 -15.62 28.50
N ASP A 454 -8.08 -14.57 27.84
CA ASP A 454 -8.81 -13.83 26.82
C ASP A 454 -9.09 -14.70 25.59
N LYS A 455 -8.10 -15.43 25.06
CA LYS A 455 -8.33 -16.27 23.87
C LYS A 455 -9.21 -17.49 24.15
N SER A 456 -9.20 -18.01 25.38
CA SER A 456 -10.18 -19.04 25.79
C SER A 456 -11.60 -18.47 25.85
N LEU A 457 -11.76 -17.26 26.40
CA LEU A 457 -13.06 -16.59 26.50
C LEU A 457 -13.62 -16.21 25.12
N GLU A 458 -12.79 -15.61 24.27
CA GLU A 458 -13.09 -15.28 22.87
C GLU A 458 -13.49 -16.53 22.06
N SER A 459 -12.79 -17.65 22.26
CA SER A 459 -13.11 -18.95 21.64
C SER A 459 -14.48 -19.48 22.09
N VAL A 460 -14.83 -19.37 23.38
CA VAL A 460 -16.14 -19.76 23.91
C VAL A 460 -17.28 -18.90 23.34
N PHE A 461 -17.06 -17.60 23.14
CA PHE A 461 -18.05 -16.72 22.54
C PHE A 461 -18.07 -16.73 21.01
N GLY A 462 -17.10 -17.39 20.36
CA GLY A 462 -16.97 -17.39 18.90
C GLY A 462 -16.64 -16.00 18.32
N PHE A 463 -15.98 -15.14 19.09
CA PHE A 463 -15.64 -13.76 18.70
C PHE A 463 -14.28 -13.36 19.28
N ILE A 464 -13.36 -12.96 18.40
CA ILE A 464 -12.06 -12.41 18.79
C ILE A 464 -12.17 -10.88 18.87
N SER A 465 -11.85 -10.29 20.02
CA SER A 465 -11.95 -8.84 20.24
C SER A 465 -10.83 -8.04 19.56
N VAL A 466 -9.66 -8.66 19.39
CA VAL A 466 -8.50 -8.09 18.68
C VAL A 466 -7.75 -9.20 17.94
N LEU A 467 -7.65 -9.07 16.62
CA LEU A 467 -6.75 -9.83 15.76
C LEU A 467 -5.46 -9.01 15.60
N PRO A 468 -4.32 -9.43 16.20
CA PRO A 468 -3.10 -8.63 16.17
C PRO A 468 -2.56 -8.53 14.74
N GLY A 469 -2.21 -7.32 14.30
CA GLY A 469 -1.61 -7.07 12.99
C GLY A 469 -0.24 -7.72 12.75
N ALA A 470 0.35 -8.39 13.74
CA ALA A 470 1.66 -9.05 13.64
C ALA A 470 1.61 -10.50 13.16
N PHE A 471 0.52 -11.24 13.45
CA PHE A 471 0.30 -12.59 12.90
C PHE A 471 -1.19 -12.98 12.94
N SER A 472 -1.94 -12.59 11.91
CA SER A 472 -3.37 -12.89 11.77
C SER A 472 -3.76 -13.13 10.31
N ALA A 473 -4.94 -13.68 10.07
CA ALA A 473 -5.49 -13.85 8.74
C ALA A 473 -7.00 -13.58 8.72
N TYR A 474 -7.48 -13.16 7.55
CA TYR A 474 -8.88 -12.84 7.29
C TYR A 474 -9.35 -13.53 6.01
N ARG A 475 -10.62 -13.91 5.96
CA ARG A 475 -11.31 -14.19 4.70
C ARG A 475 -11.54 -12.86 4.00
N TYR A 476 -10.94 -12.68 2.83
CA TYR A 476 -10.92 -11.37 2.18
C TYR A 476 -12.33 -10.86 1.87
N GLU A 477 -13.22 -11.74 1.36
CA GLU A 477 -14.64 -11.43 1.11
C GLU A 477 -15.38 -10.88 2.35
N ALA A 478 -15.04 -11.34 3.55
CA ALA A 478 -15.71 -10.92 4.77
C ALA A 478 -15.35 -9.48 5.18
N ILE A 479 -14.10 -9.07 4.94
CA ILE A 479 -13.61 -7.70 5.24
C ILE A 479 -13.73 -6.73 4.05
N ARG A 480 -13.83 -7.25 2.83
CA ARG A 480 -13.94 -6.46 1.59
C ARG A 480 -15.17 -5.56 1.59
N ALA A 481 -15.01 -4.38 1.02
CA ALA A 481 -16.09 -3.43 0.84
C ALA A 481 -17.05 -3.88 -0.27
N GLU A 482 -18.35 -3.72 -0.02
CA GLU A 482 -19.41 -3.86 -1.01
C GLU A 482 -20.05 -2.47 -1.21
N LYS A 483 -19.94 -1.91 -2.42
CA LYS A 483 -20.53 -0.60 -2.78
C LYS A 483 -20.13 0.54 -1.83
N GLY A 484 -18.86 0.61 -1.45
CA GLY A 484 -18.35 1.65 -0.54
C GLY A 484 -18.54 1.38 0.96
N ALA A 485 -19.25 0.31 1.35
CA ALA A 485 -19.52 -0.02 2.75
C ALA A 485 -18.94 -1.39 3.14
N GLY A 486 -18.42 -1.51 4.36
CA GLY A 486 -17.88 -2.76 4.91
C GLY A 486 -16.74 -2.53 5.91
N PRO A 487 -16.11 -3.60 6.42
CA PRO A 487 -15.08 -3.49 7.44
C PRO A 487 -13.84 -2.67 7.02
N LEU A 488 -13.32 -2.85 5.80
CA LEU A 488 -12.13 -2.10 5.34
C LEU A 488 -12.36 -0.56 5.26
N PRO A 489 -13.46 -0.03 4.67
CA PRO A 489 -13.75 1.41 4.69
C PRO A 489 -13.78 2.01 6.10
N GLU A 490 -14.38 1.32 7.07
CA GLU A 490 -14.41 1.78 8.46
C GLU A 490 -13.05 1.64 9.16
N TYR A 491 -12.25 0.62 8.83
CA TYR A 491 -10.86 0.47 9.30
C TYR A 491 -9.95 1.62 8.84
N PHE A 492 -10.07 2.07 7.59
CA PHE A 492 -9.27 3.18 7.04
C PHE A 492 -9.83 4.58 7.33
N ARG A 493 -10.93 4.70 8.08
CA ARG A 493 -11.59 6.00 8.33
C ARG A 493 -10.70 7.02 9.04
N SER A 494 -9.75 6.59 9.86
CA SER A 494 -8.77 7.47 10.52
C SER A 494 -7.75 8.09 9.54
N LEU A 495 -7.55 7.51 8.34
CA LEU A 495 -6.75 8.11 7.28
C LEU A 495 -7.50 9.23 6.52
N THR A 496 -8.84 9.17 6.49
CA THR A 496 -9.68 10.05 5.67
C THR A 496 -10.42 11.12 6.48
N THR A 497 -10.63 10.92 7.79
CA THR A 497 -11.39 11.81 8.67
C THR A 497 -10.48 12.41 9.74
N SER A 498 -10.53 13.73 9.96
CA SER A 498 -9.71 14.35 10.99
C SER A 498 -10.16 13.95 12.40
N THR A 499 -9.21 13.83 13.34
CA THR A 499 -9.50 13.45 14.73
C THR A 499 -10.45 14.44 15.44
N LYS A 500 -10.53 15.68 14.97
CA LYS A 500 -11.48 16.69 15.49
C LYS A 500 -12.93 16.38 15.09
N ASP A 501 -13.14 15.80 13.91
CA ASP A 501 -14.47 15.52 13.35
C ASP A 501 -15.02 14.17 13.83
N LEU A 502 -14.14 13.25 14.24
CA LEU A 502 -14.51 11.96 14.85
C LEU A 502 -15.09 12.11 16.28
N GLY A 503 -14.67 13.14 17.01
CA GLY A 503 -15.01 13.32 18.43
C GLY A 503 -14.28 12.33 19.35
N PRO A 504 -14.30 12.54 20.69
CA PRO A 504 -13.43 11.81 21.62
C PRO A 504 -13.72 10.30 21.70
N PHE A 505 -14.98 9.89 21.64
CA PHE A 505 -15.36 8.48 21.74
C PHE A 505 -14.92 7.66 20.51
N LYS A 506 -15.18 8.15 19.29
CA LYS A 506 -14.67 7.48 18.08
C LYS A 506 -13.16 7.62 17.99
N GLY A 507 -12.59 8.78 18.32
CA GLY A 507 -11.14 8.98 18.41
C GLY A 507 -10.45 7.88 19.23
N ASN A 508 -10.97 7.58 20.44
CA ASN A 508 -10.46 6.49 21.27
C ASN A 508 -10.64 5.09 20.66
N MET A 509 -11.73 4.84 19.92
CA MET A 509 -11.91 3.58 19.18
C MET A 509 -10.84 3.41 18.09
N TYR A 510 -10.54 4.50 17.36
CA TYR A 510 -9.52 4.56 16.31
C TYR A 510 -8.07 4.55 16.82
N LEU A 511 -7.82 4.70 18.14
CA LEU A 511 -6.50 4.45 18.74
C LEU A 511 -6.15 2.94 18.78
N ALA A 512 -7.13 2.06 18.62
CA ALA A 512 -6.96 0.62 18.61
C ALA A 512 -7.50 0.02 17.29
N GLU A 513 -6.93 0.45 16.17
CA GLU A 513 -7.38 0.15 14.81
C GLU A 513 -7.59 -1.36 14.54
N ASP A 514 -6.73 -2.24 15.07
CA ASP A 514 -6.84 -3.71 14.97
C ASP A 514 -8.18 -4.28 15.53
N ARG A 515 -8.91 -3.52 16.35
CA ARG A 515 -10.23 -3.90 16.87
C ARG A 515 -11.36 -3.64 15.88
N ILE A 516 -11.18 -2.71 14.95
CA ILE A 516 -12.25 -2.23 14.07
C ILE A 516 -12.68 -3.34 13.10
N LEU A 517 -11.72 -4.02 12.46
CA LEU A 517 -12.03 -5.13 11.55
C LEU A 517 -12.78 -6.25 12.27
N CYS A 518 -12.38 -6.59 13.50
CA CYS A 518 -13.05 -7.60 14.32
C CYS A 518 -14.49 -7.18 14.65
N PHE A 519 -14.68 -5.95 15.11
CA PHE A 519 -16.00 -5.40 15.46
C PHE A 519 -16.93 -5.30 14.25
N GLU A 520 -16.45 -4.78 13.13
CA GLU A 520 -17.24 -4.60 11.90
C GLU A 520 -17.62 -5.94 11.25
N LEU A 521 -16.78 -6.98 11.37
CA LEU A 521 -17.14 -8.34 10.98
C LEU A 521 -18.36 -8.85 11.77
N LEU A 522 -18.35 -8.72 13.10
CA LEU A 522 -19.45 -9.13 13.97
C LEU A 522 -20.72 -8.27 13.75
N ALA A 523 -20.56 -6.97 13.55
CA ALA A 523 -21.67 -6.02 13.41
C ALA A 523 -22.37 -6.07 12.04
N ARG A 524 -21.81 -6.81 11.06
CA ARG A 524 -22.27 -6.84 9.67
C ARG A 524 -23.66 -7.47 9.51
N LYS A 525 -24.70 -6.62 9.47
CA LYS A 525 -26.10 -7.06 9.28
C LYS A 525 -26.26 -7.94 8.03
N LYS A 526 -26.91 -9.11 8.23
CA LYS A 526 -27.31 -10.12 7.22
C LYS A 526 -26.22 -11.04 6.66
N GLN A 527 -24.99 -11.03 7.16
CA GLN A 527 -24.05 -12.12 6.93
C GLN A 527 -23.86 -12.92 8.23
N ARG A 528 -24.08 -14.24 8.19
CA ARG A 528 -23.63 -15.14 9.27
C ARG A 528 -22.17 -15.45 8.99
N ILE A 529 -21.27 -14.61 9.47
CA ILE A 529 -19.83 -14.81 9.51
C ILE A 529 -19.39 -14.29 10.89
N SER A 530 -18.66 -15.11 11.65
CA SER A 530 -18.17 -14.90 13.01
C SER A 530 -16.65 -14.83 13.01
#